data_AF-A0A2I4BRF0-F1
#
_entry.id   AF-A0A2I4BRF0-F1
#
_cell.length_a   1.000
_cell.length_b   1.000
_cell.length_c   1.000
_cell.angle_alpha   90.00
_cell.angle_beta   90.00
_cell.angle_gamma   90.00
#
_symmetry.space_group_name_H-M   'P 1'
#
loop_
_entity.id
_entity.type
_entity.pdbx_description
1 polymer ?
#
loop_
_entity_poly.entity_id
_entity_poly.type
_entity_poly.pdbx_seq_one_letter_code
_entity_poly.pdbx_strand_id
1 'polypeptide(L)'
;MAALMKMGMFKKVSLFDYQAMCKNSHHHANSARPLLSPFYVMLAMIRWFFSNALMFLLDFNLCGLWHSDYFVDAKAGYHMSHKQKKVEALQPCDTAYPGFMYDPSIREANSLIKCGRCQKMFVVQQVPDSNLVLIVIQADCDCSRQFGPILLEPKEIKYILHSCSPSSRQNIQDLLSSPQSSEGQQD
;
A
#
# COMPACT_ATOMS: atom_id res chain seq x y z
N MET A 1 1.76 -24.51 4.09
CA MET A 1 0.38 -24.18 3.66
C MET A 1 -0.08 -24.86 2.38
N ALA A 2 0.63 -24.78 1.25
CA ALA A 2 0.16 -25.36 -0.02
C ALA A 2 -0.27 -26.85 0.07
N ALA A 3 0.51 -27.68 0.78
CA ALA A 3 0.17 -29.08 1.01
C ALA A 3 -1.11 -29.27 1.85
N LEU A 4 -1.33 -28.42 2.85
CA LEU A 4 -2.53 -28.48 3.72
C LEU A 4 -3.80 -28.13 2.94
N MET A 5 -3.71 -27.19 2.00
CA MET A 5 -4.80 -26.89 1.08
C MET A 5 -5.08 -28.05 0.12
N LYS A 6 -4.02 -28.68 -0.41
CA LYS A 6 -4.16 -29.85 -1.30
C LYS A 6 -4.86 -31.02 -0.60
N MET A 7 -4.64 -31.18 0.70
CA MET A 7 -5.29 -32.22 1.50
C MET A 7 -6.71 -31.85 1.94
N GLY A 8 -7.20 -30.64 1.64
CA GLY A 8 -8.55 -30.20 2.03
C GLY A 8 -8.67 -29.66 3.46
N MET A 9 -7.62 -29.71 4.28
CA MET A 9 -7.68 -29.20 5.66
C MET A 9 -7.89 -27.68 5.75
N PHE A 10 -7.44 -26.95 4.73
CA PHE A 10 -7.62 -25.50 4.65
C PHE A 10 -8.24 -25.10 3.32
N LYS A 11 -9.35 -24.36 3.39
CA LYS A 11 -10.00 -23.75 2.25
C LYS A 11 -9.56 -22.29 2.11
N LYS A 12 -9.10 -21.92 0.92
CA LYS A 12 -8.82 -20.51 0.59
C LYS A 12 -10.14 -19.80 0.29
N VAL A 13 -10.37 -18.68 0.95
CA VAL A 13 -11.52 -17.80 0.73
C VAL A 13 -11.02 -16.40 0.38
N SER A 14 -11.77 -15.64 -0.42
CA SER A 14 -11.45 -14.24 -0.70
C SER A 14 -12.31 -13.37 0.21
N LEU A 15 -11.67 -12.48 0.97
CA LEU A 15 -12.33 -11.51 1.83
C LEU A 15 -12.27 -10.15 1.14
N PHE A 16 -13.40 -9.44 1.16
CA PHE A 16 -13.59 -8.18 0.46
C PHE A 16 -13.80 -7.05 1.48
N ASP A 17 -13.04 -5.97 1.32
CA ASP A 17 -13.19 -4.73 2.08
C ASP A 17 -13.55 -3.60 1.13
N TYR A 18 -14.79 -3.13 1.24
CA TYR A 18 -15.38 -2.04 0.45
C TYR A 18 -15.18 -0.65 1.09
N GLN A 19 -14.56 -0.59 2.27
CA GLN A 19 -14.31 0.65 3.01
C GLN A 19 -12.82 1.00 3.05
N ALA A 20 -12.00 0.29 2.27
CA ALA A 20 -10.57 0.52 2.20
C ALA A 20 -10.25 1.87 1.54
N MET A 21 -9.10 2.42 1.91
CA MET A 21 -8.55 3.63 1.29
C MET A 21 -7.26 3.27 0.54
N CYS A 22 -7.28 3.37 -0.79
CA CYS A 22 -6.13 3.09 -1.63
C CYS A 22 -5.43 4.40 -1.99
N LYS A 23 -4.11 4.32 -2.16
CA LYS A 23 -3.37 5.43 -2.76
C LYS A 23 -3.82 5.57 -4.20
N ASN A 24 -4.10 6.81 -4.59
CA ASN A 24 -4.49 7.07 -5.96
C ASN A 24 -3.31 6.81 -6.91
N SER A 25 -3.32 5.66 -7.58
CA SER A 25 -2.37 5.28 -8.63
C SER A 25 -2.76 5.91 -9.98
N HIS A 26 -3.24 7.16 -9.99
CA HIS A 26 -3.18 7.92 -11.23
C HIS A 26 -1.71 7.98 -11.64
N HIS A 27 -1.37 7.18 -12.65
CA HIS A 27 -0.17 7.30 -13.47
C HIS A 27 -0.22 8.61 -14.26
N HIS A 28 -0.33 9.74 -13.55
CA HIS A 28 -0.02 11.07 -14.00
C HIS A 28 0.98 11.64 -12.99
N ALA A 29 2.05 10.88 -12.76
CA ALA A 29 3.32 11.51 -12.47
C ALA A 29 3.59 12.40 -13.69
N ASN A 30 3.21 13.68 -13.57
CA ASN A 30 3.59 14.69 -14.53
C ASN A 30 5.12 14.79 -14.42
N SER A 31 5.83 13.94 -15.17
CA SER A 31 7.30 13.87 -15.26
C SER A 31 7.93 15.17 -15.76
N ALA A 32 7.13 16.22 -15.96
CA ALA A 32 7.57 17.57 -16.24
C ALA A 32 7.92 18.40 -14.98
N ARG A 33 7.56 17.97 -13.76
CA ARG A 33 7.93 18.72 -12.53
C ARG A 33 9.32 18.46 -11.91
N PRO A 34 10.04 17.33 -12.13
CA PRO A 34 11.39 17.18 -11.57
C PRO A 34 12.46 17.95 -12.36
N LEU A 35 12.20 18.32 -13.62
CA LEU A 35 13.20 18.93 -14.52
C LEU A 35 13.46 20.43 -14.28
N LEU A 36 12.49 21.18 -13.77
CA LEU A 36 12.70 22.60 -13.42
C LEU A 36 13.10 22.84 -11.96
N SER A 37 13.10 21.80 -11.12
CA SER A 37 13.52 21.93 -9.72
C SER A 37 14.93 22.51 -9.52
N PRO A 38 15.96 22.20 -10.34
CA PRO A 38 17.29 22.77 -10.14
C PRO A 38 17.31 24.27 -10.46
N PHE A 39 16.62 24.70 -11.52
CA PHE A 39 16.58 26.11 -11.93
C PHE A 39 15.85 26.99 -10.91
N TYR A 40 14.76 26.51 -10.31
CA TYR A 40 14.09 27.26 -9.25
C TYR A 40 14.93 27.37 -7.98
N VAL A 41 15.71 26.34 -7.62
CA VAL A 41 16.65 26.40 -6.50
C VAL A 41 17.79 27.40 -6.81
N MET A 42 18.32 27.38 -8.03
CA MET A 42 19.34 28.34 -8.47
C MET A 42 18.81 29.78 -8.47
N LEU A 43 17.60 30.02 -8.99
CA LEU A 43 16.97 31.34 -8.97
C LEU A 43 16.67 31.82 -7.55
N ALA A 44 16.29 30.92 -6.64
CA ALA A 44 16.09 31.25 -5.23
C ALA A 44 17.40 31.63 -4.54
N MET A 45 18.49 30.90 -4.80
CA MET A 45 19.84 31.23 -4.32
C MET A 45 20.34 32.56 -4.87
N ILE A 46 20.14 32.80 -6.17
CA ILE A 46 20.48 34.06 -6.84
C ILE A 46 19.67 35.21 -6.21
N ARG A 47 18.35 35.05 -6.06
CA ARG A 47 17.49 36.07 -5.45
C ARG A 47 17.88 36.34 -4.00
N TRP A 48 18.21 35.31 -3.22
CA TRP A 48 18.71 35.46 -1.86
C TRP A 48 20.05 36.21 -1.84
N PHE A 49 20.99 35.84 -2.72
CA PHE A 49 22.29 36.51 -2.85
C PHE A 49 22.12 37.99 -3.19
N PHE A 50 21.30 38.31 -4.20
CA PHE A 50 21.02 39.70 -4.58
C PHE A 50 20.32 40.50 -3.47
N SER A 51 19.44 39.87 -2.69
CA SER A 51 18.82 40.52 -1.53
C SER A 51 19.85 40.88 -0.45
N ASN A 52 20.79 39.97 -0.15
CA ASN A 52 21.84 40.23 0.83
C ASN A 52 22.88 41.22 0.30
N ALA A 53 23.23 41.13 -0.99
CA ALA A 53 24.12 42.08 -1.65
C ALA A 53 23.53 43.48 -1.72
N LEU A 54 22.21 43.61 -1.96
CA LEU A 54 21.52 44.90 -1.94
C LEU A 54 21.48 45.49 -0.53
N MET A 55 21.21 44.68 0.51
CA MET A 55 21.30 45.11 1.91
C MET A 55 22.71 45.57 2.27
N PHE A 56 23.73 44.80 1.88
CA PHE A 56 25.13 45.16 2.10
C PHE A 56 25.52 46.45 1.34
N LEU A 57 25.08 46.61 0.09
CA LEU A 57 25.30 47.84 -0.67
C LEU A 57 24.55 49.02 -0.06
N LEU A 58 23.35 48.82 0.48
CA LEU A 58 22.62 49.86 1.22
C LEU A 58 23.39 50.24 2.49
N ASP A 59 23.85 49.27 3.28
CA ASP A 59 24.65 49.50 4.50
C ASP A 59 25.98 50.20 4.21
N PHE A 60 26.64 49.86 3.09
CA PHE A 60 27.88 50.52 2.64
C PHE A 60 27.65 51.89 2.00
N ASN A 61 26.50 52.12 1.34
CA ASN A 61 26.10 53.45 0.85
C ASN A 61 25.63 54.36 2.00
N LEU A 62 25.13 53.81 3.10
CA LEU A 62 24.60 54.56 4.24
C LEU A 62 25.64 54.82 5.35
N CYS A 63 26.75 54.07 5.40
CA CYS A 63 27.88 54.38 6.29
C CYS A 63 28.75 55.58 5.83
N GLY A 64 28.40 56.23 4.71
CA GLY A 64 29.01 57.48 4.25
C GLY A 64 28.16 58.74 4.46
N LEU A 65 26.93 58.61 4.94
CA LEU A 65 26.00 59.73 5.06
C LEU A 65 25.23 59.69 6.39
N TRP A 66 25.98 59.56 7.49
CA TRP A 66 25.45 59.70 8.83
C TRP A 66 25.21 61.18 9.15
N HIS A 67 24.12 61.73 8.60
CA HIS A 67 23.35 62.72 9.35
C HIS A 67 21.88 62.76 8.91
N SER A 68 21.04 62.80 9.94
CA SER A 68 19.60 63.05 9.93
C SER A 68 18.72 61.81 9.81
N ASP A 69 18.30 61.39 11.00
CA ASP A 69 17.09 60.67 11.36
C ASP A 69 15.99 60.72 10.30
N TYR A 70 15.37 59.57 9.97
CA TYR A 70 13.90 59.47 9.90
C TYR A 70 13.46 57.99 9.91
N PHE A 71 12.63 57.75 10.90
CA PHE A 71 11.77 56.61 11.20
C PHE A 71 10.94 56.13 10.00
N VAL A 72 11.03 54.84 9.62
CA VAL A 72 9.90 54.12 8.98
C VAL A 72 9.99 52.59 9.13
N ASP A 73 9.01 52.09 9.88
CA ASP A 73 8.15 50.92 9.65
C ASP A 73 8.78 49.55 9.32
N ALA A 74 8.88 48.72 10.35
CA ALA A 74 9.14 47.29 10.24
C ALA A 74 7.88 46.55 9.78
N LYS A 75 7.73 46.36 8.47
CA LYS A 75 6.70 45.46 7.94
C LYS A 75 7.09 44.00 8.17
N ALA A 76 6.49 43.42 9.19
CA ALA A 76 6.44 41.99 9.46
C ALA A 76 6.05 41.22 8.19
N GLY A 77 7.00 40.43 7.67
CA GLY A 77 6.84 39.61 6.47
C GLY A 77 7.32 38.18 6.67
N TYR A 78 7.14 37.61 7.87
CA TYR A 78 7.38 36.18 8.09
C TYR A 78 6.16 35.39 7.60
N HIS A 79 6.13 35.08 6.30
CA HIS A 79 5.29 33.99 5.81
C HIS A 79 5.83 32.67 6.37
N MET A 80 5.15 32.18 7.42
CA MET A 80 5.33 30.84 7.96
C MET A 80 5.04 29.83 6.85
N SER A 81 6.08 29.33 6.19
CA SER A 81 5.98 28.25 5.21
C SER A 81 5.66 26.96 5.95
N HIS A 82 4.36 26.73 6.21
CA HIS A 82 3.86 25.41 6.54
C HIS A 82 4.21 24.49 5.37
N LYS A 83 5.30 23.74 5.51
CA LYS A 83 5.54 22.55 4.69
C LYS A 83 4.40 21.59 4.96
N GLN A 84 3.32 21.71 4.20
CA GLN A 84 2.36 20.64 4.08
C GLN A 84 3.11 19.45 3.49
N LYS A 85 3.51 18.53 4.36
CA LYS A 85 3.88 17.16 3.99
C LYS A 85 2.70 16.69 3.14
N LYS A 86 2.94 16.54 1.84
CA LYS A 86 1.95 16.16 0.84
C LYS A 86 1.41 14.79 1.28
N VAL A 87 0.31 14.79 2.03
CA VAL A 87 -0.43 13.58 2.35
C VAL A 87 -0.87 13.06 0.99
N GLU A 88 -0.31 11.92 0.57
CA GLU A 88 -0.71 11.28 -0.68
C GLU A 88 -2.23 11.13 -0.62
N ALA A 89 -2.95 11.66 -1.61
CA ALA A 89 -4.40 11.62 -1.61
C ALA A 89 -4.86 10.16 -1.62
N LEU A 90 -5.46 9.73 -0.51
CA LEU A 90 -6.11 8.44 -0.43
C LEU A 90 -7.54 8.56 -0.95
N GLN A 91 -7.99 7.56 -1.70
CA GLN A 91 -9.34 7.50 -2.24
C GLN A 91 -10.01 6.19 -1.77
N PRO A 92 -11.34 6.19 -1.54
CA PRO A 92 -12.08 4.96 -1.32
C PRO A 92 -11.89 3.97 -2.49
N CYS A 93 -11.61 2.72 -2.16
CA CYS A 93 -11.40 1.63 -3.11
C CYS A 93 -11.91 0.31 -2.52
N ASP A 94 -12.19 -0.63 -3.42
CA ASP A 94 -12.52 -1.99 -3.01
C ASP A 94 -11.24 -2.83 -3.02
N THR A 95 -10.97 -3.53 -1.93
CA THR A 95 -9.80 -4.41 -1.81
C THR A 95 -10.23 -5.85 -1.53
N ALA A 96 -9.47 -6.80 -2.06
CA ALA A 96 -9.58 -8.21 -1.74
C ALA A 96 -8.29 -8.71 -1.10
N TYR A 97 -8.42 -9.54 -0.07
CA TYR A 97 -7.30 -10.24 0.53
C TYR A 97 -7.62 -11.73 0.72
N PRO A 98 -6.61 -12.62 0.59
CA PRO A 98 -6.83 -14.04 0.78
C PRO A 98 -6.99 -14.38 2.27
N GLY A 99 -8.11 -15.01 2.61
CA GLY A 99 -8.33 -15.67 3.89
C GLY A 99 -8.18 -17.20 3.78
N PHE A 100 -7.97 -17.86 4.92
CA PHE A 100 -7.91 -19.32 5.02
C PHE A 100 -8.83 -19.78 6.14
N MET A 101 -9.75 -20.69 5.81
CA MET A 101 -10.64 -21.31 6.79
C MET A 101 -10.19 -22.75 7.01
N TYR A 102 -10.13 -23.15 8.28
CA TYR A 102 -9.84 -24.53 8.68
C TYR A 102 -11.11 -25.38 8.54
N ASP A 103 -10.97 -26.55 7.92
CA ASP A 103 -12.03 -27.55 7.80
C ASP A 103 -11.84 -28.66 8.86
N PRO A 104 -12.74 -28.79 9.85
CA PRO A 104 -12.61 -29.74 10.94
C PRO A 104 -12.92 -31.19 10.55
N SER A 105 -13.36 -31.46 9.30
CA SER A 105 -13.61 -32.83 8.82
C SER A 105 -12.35 -33.71 8.89
N ILE A 106 -11.17 -33.10 8.76
CA ILE A 106 -9.87 -33.78 8.83
C ILE A 106 -9.18 -33.36 10.13
N ARG A 107 -9.24 -34.25 11.14
CA ARG A 107 -8.65 -34.02 12.47
C ARG A 107 -7.14 -34.28 12.49
N GLU A 108 -6.70 -35.23 11.69
CA GLU A 108 -5.30 -35.61 11.60
C GLU A 108 -4.91 -35.81 10.14
N ALA A 109 -3.73 -35.30 9.77
CA ALA A 109 -3.16 -35.54 8.46
C ALA A 109 -1.64 -35.67 8.57
N ASN A 110 -1.11 -36.69 7.91
CA ASN A 110 0.32 -36.90 7.75
C ASN A 110 0.64 -37.02 6.27
N SER A 111 1.68 -36.32 5.84
CA SER A 111 2.06 -36.34 4.43
C SER A 111 3.50 -35.89 4.25
N LEU A 112 3.95 -35.97 3.01
CA LEU A 112 5.31 -35.70 2.58
C LEU A 112 5.29 -34.63 1.49
N ILE A 113 6.05 -33.57 1.68
CA ILE A 113 6.22 -32.48 0.71
C ILE A 113 7.51 -32.72 -0.05
N LYS A 114 7.42 -32.93 -1.36
CA LYS A 114 8.59 -33.03 -2.24
C LYS A 114 9.10 -31.63 -2.58
N CYS A 115 10.37 -31.36 -2.28
CA CYS A 115 11.05 -30.09 -2.46
C CYS A 115 12.18 -30.21 -3.51
N GLY A 116 11.81 -30.63 -4.72
CA GLY A 116 12.76 -30.95 -5.80
C GLY A 116 13.54 -32.24 -5.53
N ARG A 117 14.74 -32.13 -4.93
CA ARG A 117 15.67 -33.27 -4.68
C ARG A 117 15.56 -33.87 -3.28
N CYS A 118 14.78 -33.27 -2.40
CA CYS A 118 14.53 -33.73 -1.04
C CYS A 118 13.03 -33.80 -0.76
N GLN A 119 12.66 -34.40 0.37
CA GLN A 119 11.28 -34.54 0.78
C GLN A 119 11.17 -34.34 2.29
N LYS A 120 10.13 -33.64 2.73
CA LYS A 120 9.92 -33.24 4.12
C LYS A 120 8.64 -33.86 4.63
N MET A 121 8.70 -34.65 5.69
CA MET A 121 7.46 -35.14 6.31
C MET A 121 6.90 -34.12 7.28
N PHE A 122 5.58 -34.14 7.38
CA PHE A 122 4.85 -33.36 8.35
C PHE A 122 3.66 -34.14 8.89
N VAL A 123 3.32 -33.84 10.14
CA VAL A 123 2.16 -34.38 10.84
C VAL A 123 1.37 -33.20 11.38
N VAL A 124 0.06 -33.25 11.21
CA VAL A 124 -0.88 -32.24 11.66
C VAL A 124 -1.94 -32.89 12.53
N GLN A 125 -2.21 -32.28 13.68
CA GLN A 125 -3.25 -32.73 14.61
C GLN A 125 -4.03 -31.52 15.13
N GLN A 126 -5.36 -31.64 15.14
CA GLN A 126 -6.22 -30.67 15.82
C GLN A 126 -6.04 -30.77 17.34
N VAL A 127 -5.94 -29.62 18.01
CA VAL A 127 -5.94 -29.58 19.48
C VAL A 127 -7.40 -29.66 19.96
N PRO A 128 -7.75 -30.65 20.80
CA PRO A 128 -9.12 -30.81 21.31
C PRO A 128 -9.68 -29.52 21.92
N ASP A 129 -11.00 -29.32 21.77
CA ASP A 129 -11.75 -28.21 22.36
C ASP A 129 -11.23 -26.81 21.99
N SER A 130 -10.56 -26.67 20.84
CA SER A 130 -10.02 -25.40 20.37
C SER A 130 -10.05 -25.26 18.85
N ASN A 131 -9.79 -24.05 18.37
CA ASN A 131 -9.52 -23.75 16.96
C ASN A 131 -8.04 -23.87 16.58
N LEU A 132 -7.22 -24.46 17.47
CA LEU A 132 -5.78 -24.59 17.27
C LEU A 132 -5.43 -25.90 16.58
N VAL A 133 -4.37 -25.84 15.77
CA VAL A 133 -3.85 -26.98 15.02
C VAL A 133 -2.35 -27.05 15.24
N LEU A 134 -1.87 -28.18 15.74
CA LEU A 134 -0.45 -28.46 15.92
C LEU A 134 0.13 -29.05 14.65
N ILE A 135 1.21 -28.46 14.15
CA ILE A 135 1.92 -28.93 12.96
C ILE A 135 3.37 -29.21 13.35
N VAL A 136 3.80 -30.45 13.14
CA VAL A 136 5.19 -30.88 13.34
C VAL A 136 5.80 -31.17 11.98
N ILE A 137 6.96 -30.57 11.69
CA ILE A 137 7.62 -30.69 10.39
C ILE A 137 9.11 -30.97 10.60
N GLN A 138 9.68 -31.90 9.83
CA GLN A 138 11.12 -32.13 9.86
C GLN A 138 11.90 -30.94 9.30
N ALA A 139 13.04 -30.60 9.89
CA ALA A 139 13.87 -29.45 9.46
C ALA A 139 15.02 -29.84 8.51
N ASP A 140 14.90 -30.99 7.85
CA ASP A 140 15.94 -31.59 7.01
C ASP A 140 16.18 -30.89 5.66
N CYS A 141 15.20 -30.10 5.18
CA CYS A 141 15.31 -29.37 3.93
C CYS A 141 14.60 -28.01 3.88
N ASP A 142 15.14 -27.12 3.04
CA ASP A 142 14.58 -25.80 2.72
C ASP A 142 13.79 -25.84 1.40
N CYS A 143 12.50 -25.57 1.51
CA CYS A 143 11.55 -25.61 0.40
C CYS A 143 11.14 -24.20 -0.08
N SER A 144 11.77 -23.14 0.45
CA SER A 144 11.37 -21.73 0.21
C SER A 144 11.47 -21.32 -1.27
N ARG A 145 12.34 -21.97 -2.05
CA ARG A 145 12.46 -21.72 -3.49
C ARG A 145 11.28 -22.25 -4.31
N GLN A 146 10.64 -23.34 -3.87
CA GLN A 146 9.52 -23.96 -4.60
C GLN A 146 8.18 -23.42 -4.12
N PHE A 147 8.05 -23.14 -2.82
CA PHE A 147 6.84 -22.61 -2.21
C PHE A 147 7.15 -21.22 -1.65
N GLY A 148 6.82 -20.18 -2.43
CA GLY A 148 6.97 -18.79 -1.99
C GLY A 148 6.06 -18.44 -0.81
N PRO A 149 6.35 -17.33 -0.11
CA PRO A 149 5.52 -16.86 0.99
C PRO A 149 4.11 -16.53 0.49
N ILE A 150 3.10 -16.88 1.29
CA ILE A 150 1.72 -16.48 1.06
C ILE A 150 1.54 -15.10 1.68
N LEU A 151 1.47 -14.07 0.84
CA LEU A 151 1.21 -12.69 1.27
C LEU A 151 -0.30 -12.52 1.55
N LEU A 152 -0.64 -12.03 2.73
CA LEU A 152 -2.01 -11.63 3.11
C LEU A 152 -2.27 -10.15 2.82
N GLU A 153 -1.57 -9.58 1.85
CA GLU A 153 -1.67 -8.17 1.52
C GLU A 153 -2.96 -7.87 0.74
N PRO A 154 -3.67 -6.77 1.08
CA PRO A 154 -4.85 -6.35 0.36
C PRO A 154 -4.48 -5.88 -1.04
N LYS A 155 -5.27 -6.34 -2.03
CA LYS A 155 -5.12 -5.96 -3.43
C LYS A 155 -6.35 -5.21 -3.91
N GLU A 156 -6.14 -4.06 -4.53
CA GLU A 156 -7.22 -3.27 -5.15
C GLU A 156 -7.88 -4.06 -6.29
N ILE A 157 -9.21 -4.06 -6.30
CA ILE A 157 -10.01 -4.69 -7.35
C ILE A 157 -10.31 -3.64 -8.42
N LYS A 158 -9.82 -3.90 -9.63
CA LYS A 158 -10.12 -3.05 -10.79
C LYS A 158 -11.28 -3.66 -11.56
N TYR A 159 -12.45 -3.03 -11.46
CA TYR A 159 -13.60 -3.39 -12.29
C TYR A 159 -13.32 -2.98 -13.74
N ILE A 160 -13.34 -3.94 -14.67
CA ILE A 160 -13.33 -3.63 -16.10
C ILE A 160 -14.69 -3.03 -16.41
N LEU A 161 -14.77 -1.70 -16.42
CA LEU A 161 -15.99 -0.96 -16.68
C LEU A 161 -16.33 -1.11 -18.18
N HIS A 162 -17.03 -2.18 -18.55
CA HIS A 162 -17.89 -2.11 -19.73
C HIS A 162 -18.92 -1.02 -19.45
N SER A 163 -18.78 0.12 -20.13
CA SER A 163 -19.68 1.28 -20.20
C SER A 163 -20.97 1.12 -19.40
N CYS A 164 -20.98 1.68 -18.19
CA CYS A 164 -22.13 1.64 -17.30
C CYS A 164 -23.23 2.58 -17.83
N SER A 165 -24.20 2.01 -18.57
CA SER A 165 -25.47 2.69 -18.90
C SER A 165 -26.29 2.90 -17.61
N PRO A 166 -27.02 4.03 -17.46
CA PRO A 166 -27.84 4.32 -16.28
C PRO A 166 -28.87 3.24 -15.95
N SER A 167 -29.29 2.45 -16.93
CA SER A 167 -30.29 1.37 -16.77
C SER A 167 -29.76 0.11 -16.07
N SER A 168 -28.44 -0.04 -15.92
CA SER A 168 -27.83 -1.27 -15.37
C SER A 168 -27.60 -1.22 -13.85
N ARG A 169 -27.86 -0.08 -13.20
CA ARG A 169 -27.52 0.14 -11.77
C ARG A 169 -28.27 -0.79 -10.80
N GLN A 170 -29.45 -1.29 -11.17
CA GLN A 170 -30.21 -2.19 -10.32
C GLN A 170 -29.69 -3.64 -10.38
N ASN A 171 -29.29 -4.14 -11.56
CA ASN A 171 -28.85 -5.53 -11.71
C ASN A 171 -27.43 -5.81 -11.16
N ILE A 172 -26.56 -4.81 -11.08
CA ILE A 172 -25.17 -5.02 -10.62
C ILE A 172 -25.12 -5.23 -9.09
N GLN A 173 -25.99 -4.57 -8.34
CA GLN A 173 -26.07 -4.74 -6.88
C GLN A 173 -26.53 -6.16 -6.50
N ASP A 174 -27.42 -6.75 -7.31
CA ASP A 174 -27.95 -8.11 -7.11
C ASP A 174 -26.95 -9.20 -7.56
N LEU A 175 -26.12 -8.92 -8.57
CA LEU A 175 -25.05 -9.82 -9.01
C LEU A 175 -23.84 -9.83 -8.05
N LEU A 176 -23.59 -8.73 -7.33
CA LEU A 176 -22.51 -8.61 -6.32
C LEU A 176 -22.92 -9.07 -4.91
N SER A 177 -24.22 -9.23 -4.64
CA SER A 177 -24.75 -9.70 -3.35
C SER A 177 -25.02 -11.22 -3.31
N SER A 178 -24.81 -11.93 -4.42
CA SER A 178 -24.82 -13.40 -4.40
C SER A 178 -23.52 -13.94 -3.80
N PRO A 179 -23.55 -14.65 -2.65
CA PRO A 179 -22.42 -15.45 -2.23
C PRO A 179 -22.28 -16.58 -3.25
N GLN A 180 -21.28 -16.51 -4.14
CA GLN A 180 -20.81 -17.67 -4.88
C GLN A 180 -20.16 -18.65 -3.88
N SER A 181 -21.01 -19.34 -3.13
CA SER A 181 -20.72 -20.67 -2.61
C SER A 181 -20.73 -21.61 -3.80
N SER A 182 -19.60 -21.73 -4.48
CA SER A 182 -19.39 -22.81 -5.45
C SER A 182 -19.04 -24.08 -4.67
N GLU A 183 -20.04 -24.73 -4.10
CA GLU A 183 -20.05 -26.19 -4.00
C GLU A 183 -20.08 -26.73 -5.43
N GLY A 184 -18.97 -27.35 -5.83
CA GLY A 184 -18.91 -28.19 -7.03
C GLY A 184 -18.75 -29.63 -6.57
N GLN A 185 -19.85 -30.22 -6.13
CA GLN A 185 -20.02 -31.66 -6.04
C GLN A 185 -20.25 -32.17 -7.47
N GLN A 186 -19.41 -33.10 -7.93
CA GLN A 186 -19.67 -33.85 -9.14
C GLN A 186 -19.30 -35.31 -8.88
N ASP A 187 -20.37 -36.11 -8.79
CA ASP A 187 -20.36 -37.56 -8.96
C ASP A 187 -19.76 -37.98 -10.31
#